data_AF-D4DWJ6-F1
#
_entry.id   AF-D4DWJ6-F1
#
_cell.length_a   1.000
_cell.length_b   1.000
_cell.length_c   1.000
_cell.angle_alpha   90.00
_cell.angle_beta   90.00
_cell.angle_gamma   90.00
#
_symmetry.space_group_name_H-M   'P 1'
#
loop_
_entity.id
_entity.type
_entity.pdbx_description
1 polymer ?
#
loop_
_entity_poly.entity_id
_entity_poly.type
_entity_poly.pdbx_seq_one_letter_code
_entity_poly.pdbx_strand_id
1 'polypeptide(L)'
;MSLEDQIRAGIDIVSDGEQTRQHFVTTFIEHLNGVDFEKRQVVKIRNRYDASVPTVVGAVERQKPVFVEDAKYLRQLTDRPIKWALPGPMTMIDTLYDSHYKSREKLAWEFAKNSQSGSQGIRGGWRRYNPV
;
A
#
# COMPACT_ATOMS: atom_id res chain seq x y z
N MET A 1 4.07 -22.01 -4.35
CA MET A 1 4.39 -20.72 -3.67
C MET A 1 4.31 -19.67 -4.77
N SER A 2 3.61 -18.55 -4.58
CA SER A 2 3.18 -17.67 -5.68
C SER A 2 4.27 -17.33 -6.71
N LEU A 3 5.53 -17.11 -6.28
CA LEU A 3 6.65 -16.84 -7.18
C LEU A 3 6.98 -18.02 -8.10
N GLU A 4 7.10 -19.24 -7.55
CA GLU A 4 7.41 -20.43 -8.34
C GLU A 4 6.32 -20.72 -9.36
N ASP A 5 5.07 -20.52 -8.96
CA ASP A 5 3.91 -20.73 -9.82
C ASP A 5 3.91 -19.72 -10.98
N GLN A 6 4.24 -18.44 -10.70
CA GLN A 6 4.43 -17.41 -11.73
C GLN A 6 5.59 -17.75 -12.69
N ILE A 7 6.72 -18.26 -12.16
CA ILE A 7 7.88 -18.65 -12.96
C ILE A 7 7.53 -19.82 -13.89
N ARG A 8 6.89 -20.86 -13.37
CA ARG A 8 6.44 -22.05 -14.13
C ARG A 8 5.41 -21.69 -15.19
N ALA A 9 4.55 -20.71 -14.92
CA ALA A 9 3.57 -20.19 -15.86
C ALA A 9 4.19 -19.30 -16.97
N GLY A 10 5.49 -19.01 -16.92
CA GLY A 10 6.17 -18.19 -17.92
C GLY A 10 5.92 -16.68 -17.77
N ILE A 11 5.59 -16.19 -16.56
CA ILE A 11 5.38 -14.74 -16.33
C ILE A 11 6.72 -14.00 -16.31
N ASP A 12 6.90 -13.05 -17.24
CA ASP A 12 8.13 -12.28 -17.39
C ASP A 12 8.36 -11.26 -16.26
N ILE A 13 7.28 -10.61 -15.80
CA ILE A 13 7.29 -9.62 -14.73
C ILE A 13 6.49 -10.17 -13.55
N VAL A 14 7.20 -10.62 -12.52
CA VAL A 14 6.61 -11.26 -11.35
C VAL A 14 6.11 -10.24 -10.33
N SER A 15 5.29 -10.67 -9.38
CA SER A 15 4.79 -9.86 -8.27
C SER A 15 4.85 -10.63 -6.95
N ASP A 16 4.61 -9.95 -5.83
CA ASP A 16 4.40 -10.57 -4.52
C ASP A 16 3.13 -11.42 -4.44
N GLY A 17 2.26 -11.33 -5.45
CA GLY A 17 0.94 -11.97 -5.43
C GLY A 17 0.08 -11.51 -4.25
N GLU A 18 0.43 -10.37 -3.64
CA GLU A 18 -0.14 -9.79 -2.42
C GLU A 18 -0.22 -10.78 -1.23
N GLN A 19 0.60 -11.83 -1.22
CA GLN A 19 0.50 -12.92 -0.24
C GLN A 19 0.80 -12.48 1.21
N THR A 20 1.55 -11.39 1.39
CA THR A 20 1.90 -10.84 2.72
C THR A 20 0.85 -9.86 3.25
N ARG A 21 -0.23 -9.60 2.50
CA ARG A 21 -1.23 -8.58 2.85
C ARG A 21 -2.57 -9.22 3.17
N GLN A 22 -3.21 -8.76 4.24
CA GLN A 22 -4.58 -9.17 4.55
C GLN A 22 -5.58 -8.52 3.59
N HIS A 23 -5.36 -7.24 3.25
CA HIS A 23 -6.18 -6.52 2.28
C HIS A 23 -5.36 -5.43 1.60
N PHE A 24 -5.52 -5.30 0.28
CA PHE A 24 -4.74 -4.41 -0.58
C PHE A 24 -4.63 -2.96 -0.07
N VAL A 25 -5.72 -2.45 0.51
CA VAL A 25 -5.82 -1.04 0.95
C VAL A 25 -5.53 -0.87 2.45
N THR A 26 -6.12 -1.69 3.32
CA THR A 26 -6.07 -1.43 4.76
C THR A 26 -4.71 -1.74 5.33
N THR A 27 -4.03 -2.78 4.84
CA THR A 27 -2.65 -3.10 5.26
C THR A 27 -1.70 -1.92 5.04
N PHE A 28 -1.87 -1.13 3.98
CA PHE A 28 -1.05 0.08 3.81
C PHE A 28 -1.43 1.19 4.80
N ILE A 29 -2.74 1.39 5.02
CA ILE A 29 -3.26 2.43 5.92
C ILE A 29 -2.91 2.14 7.39
N GLU A 30 -2.82 0.87 7.79
CA GLU A 30 -2.43 0.43 9.15
C GLU A 30 -1.05 0.93 9.58
N HIS A 31 -0.20 1.24 8.62
CA HIS A 31 1.16 1.71 8.86
C HIS A 31 1.27 3.25 8.78
N LEU A 32 0.15 3.96 8.70
CA LEU A 32 0.09 5.41 8.68
C LEU A 32 -0.39 5.95 10.03
N ASN A 33 0.33 6.93 10.56
CA ASN A 33 -0.14 7.71 11.70
C ASN A 33 -1.40 8.49 11.31
N GLY A 34 -2.18 8.89 12.32
CA GLY A 34 -3.41 9.66 12.14
C GLY A 34 -4.61 8.83 11.72
N VAL A 35 -4.47 7.50 11.63
CA VAL A 35 -5.58 6.57 11.38
C VAL A 35 -5.79 5.69 12.61
N ASP A 36 -7.04 5.66 13.08
CA ASP A 36 -7.49 4.85 14.20
C ASP A 36 -8.31 3.66 13.66
N PHE A 37 -7.82 2.45 13.96
CA PHE A 37 -8.40 1.18 13.50
C PHE A 37 -9.43 0.59 14.46
N GLU A 38 -9.44 1.04 15.71
CA GLU A 38 -10.45 0.71 16.70
C GLU A 38 -11.70 1.57 16.47
N LYS A 39 -11.50 2.85 16.13
CA LYS A 39 -12.59 3.76 15.75
C LYS A 39 -13.04 3.50 14.32
N ARG A 40 -14.04 2.63 14.17
CA ARG A 40 -14.65 2.31 12.88
C ARG A 40 -15.93 3.08 12.62
N GLN A 41 -16.23 3.31 11.34
CA GLN A 41 -17.48 3.90 10.87
C GLN A 41 -17.99 3.09 9.68
N VAL A 42 -19.32 3.02 9.52
CA VAL A 42 -19.92 2.39 8.34
C VAL A 42 -20.01 3.45 7.23
N VAL A 43 -19.33 3.21 6.12
CA VAL A 43 -19.38 4.08 4.94
C VAL A 43 -19.76 3.28 3.71
N LYS A 44 -20.44 3.95 2.78
CA LYS A 44 -20.78 3.37 1.47
C LYS A 44 -19.58 3.44 0.54
N ILE A 45 -18.83 2.35 0.42
CA ILE A 45 -17.65 2.26 -0.44
C ILE A 45 -18.06 2.15 -1.92
N ARG A 46 -17.38 2.92 -2.78
CA ARG A 46 -17.56 2.94 -4.25
C ARG A 46 -19.02 3.16 -4.67
N ASN A 47 -19.84 3.79 -3.81
CA ASN A 47 -21.28 3.94 -3.97
C ASN A 47 -22.03 2.61 -4.21
N ARG A 48 -21.49 1.46 -3.77
CA ARG A 48 -22.07 0.13 -4.04
C ARG A 48 -22.47 -0.64 -2.79
N TYR A 49 -21.64 -0.67 -1.76
CA TYR A 49 -21.91 -1.46 -0.55
C TYR A 49 -21.37 -0.76 0.69
N ASP A 50 -21.96 -1.09 1.83
CA ASP A 50 -21.55 -0.57 3.13
C ASP A 50 -20.42 -1.42 3.71
N ALA A 51 -19.40 -0.75 4.27
CA ALA A 51 -18.29 -1.41 4.92
C ALA A 51 -17.87 -0.66 6.19
N SER A 52 -17.44 -1.43 7.19
CA SER A 52 -16.83 -0.91 8.41
C SER A 52 -15.38 -0.54 8.13
N VAL A 53 -15.08 0.75 8.12
CA VAL A 53 -13.78 1.31 7.75
C VAL A 53 -13.11 2.04 8.91
N PRO A 54 -11.77 2.10 8.96
CA PRO A 54 -11.05 2.88 9.96
C PRO A 54 -11.27 4.39 9.80
N THR A 55 -10.99 5.16 10.85
CA THR A 55 -11.20 6.60 10.87
C THR A 55 -9.88 7.38 10.85
N VAL A 56 -9.77 8.37 9.97
CA VAL A 56 -8.70 9.37 10.03
C VAL A 56 -9.03 10.36 11.14
N VAL A 57 -8.24 10.33 12.21
CA VAL A 57 -8.40 11.17 13.42
C VAL A 57 -7.38 12.31 13.50
N GLY A 58 -6.33 12.28 12.68
CA GLY A 58 -5.26 13.28 12.69
C GLY A 58 -4.50 13.40 11.37
N ALA A 59 -3.37 14.09 11.41
CA ALA A 59 -2.49 14.24 10.26
C ALA A 59 -1.95 12.87 9.81
N VAL A 60 -1.97 12.62 8.50
CA VAL A 60 -1.61 11.32 7.92
C VAL A 60 -0.14 11.37 7.54
N GLU A 61 0.65 10.57 8.23
CA GLU A 61 2.09 10.54 8.04
C GLU A 61 2.62 9.12 8.12
N ARG A 62 3.47 8.77 7.16
CA ARG A 62 4.15 7.48 7.12
C ARG A 62 5.48 7.55 7.89
N GLN A 63 5.53 6.89 9.04
CA GLN A 63 6.74 6.84 9.87
C GLN A 63 7.79 5.85 9.35
N LYS A 64 7.35 4.69 8.84
CA LYS A 64 8.24 3.61 8.41
C LYS A 64 7.89 3.11 7.01
N PRO A 65 8.86 2.57 6.26
CA PRO A 65 8.57 1.87 5.02
C PRO A 65 7.70 0.63 5.29
N VAL A 66 6.61 0.47 4.54
CA VAL A 66 5.62 -0.60 4.76
C VAL A 66 6.04 -1.92 4.11
N PHE A 67 6.40 -1.88 2.82
CA PHE A 67 6.65 -3.10 2.02
C PHE A 67 8.12 -3.28 1.61
N VAL A 68 9.04 -2.51 2.18
CA VAL A 68 10.44 -2.54 1.75
C VAL A 68 11.11 -3.87 2.11
N GLU A 69 10.84 -4.43 3.29
CA GLU A 69 11.44 -5.71 3.69
C GLU A 69 10.87 -6.88 2.87
N ASP A 70 9.56 -6.90 2.62
CA ASP A 70 8.94 -7.90 1.74
C ASP A 70 9.50 -7.83 0.31
N ALA A 71 9.67 -6.61 -0.21
CA ALA A 71 10.25 -6.41 -1.54
C ALA A 71 11.73 -6.85 -1.60
N LYS A 72 12.51 -6.65 -0.53
CA LYS A 72 13.88 -7.16 -0.42
C LYS A 72 13.90 -8.68 -0.39
N TYR A 73 13.01 -9.30 0.39
CA TYR A 73 12.92 -10.75 0.47
C TYR A 73 12.58 -11.35 -0.90
N LEU A 74 11.57 -10.81 -1.60
CA LEU A 74 11.21 -11.28 -2.94
C LEU A 74 12.35 -11.10 -3.95
N ARG A 75 13.11 -10.00 -3.84
CA ARG A 75 14.28 -9.75 -4.69
C ARG A 75 15.38 -10.80 -4.51
N GLN A 76 15.53 -11.39 -3.31
CA GLN A 76 16.52 -12.45 -3.06
C GLN A 76 16.15 -13.79 -3.72
N LEU A 77 14.88 -13.96 -4.11
CA LEU A 77 14.35 -15.23 -4.62
C LEU A 77 14.30 -15.31 -6.15
N THR A 78 14.56 -14.22 -6.87
CA THR A 78 14.48 -14.17 -8.33
C THR A 78 15.36 -13.04 -8.86
N ASP A 79 15.70 -13.06 -10.15
CA ASP A 79 16.32 -11.94 -10.88
C ASP A 79 15.35 -11.25 -11.86
N ARG A 80 14.13 -11.80 -12.02
CA ARG A 80 13.12 -11.22 -12.92
C ARG A 80 12.67 -9.82 -12.48
N PRO A 81 12.22 -8.95 -13.39
CA PRO A 81 11.58 -7.69 -13.00
C PRO A 81 10.40 -7.95 -12.07
N ILE A 82 10.26 -7.15 -11.01
CA ILE A 82 9.18 -7.27 -10.04
C ILE A 82 8.26 -6.05 -10.17
N LYS A 83 6.96 -6.30 -10.28
CA LYS A 83 5.91 -5.28 -10.20
C LYS A 83 5.29 -5.33 -8.80
N TRP A 84 5.34 -4.21 -8.09
CA TRP A 84 4.75 -4.07 -6.75
C TRP A 84 3.54 -3.13 -6.81
N ALA A 85 2.36 -3.64 -6.46
CA ALA A 85 1.15 -2.82 -6.45
C ALA A 85 1.03 -2.05 -5.13
N LEU A 86 0.76 -0.75 -5.22
CA LEU A 86 0.40 0.11 -4.09
C LEU A 86 -1.02 0.67 -4.32
N PRO A 87 -1.83 0.83 -3.27
CA PRO A 87 -3.14 1.44 -3.43
C PRO A 87 -2.99 2.90 -3.86
N GLY A 88 -3.84 3.33 -4.80
CA GLY A 88 -3.87 4.72 -5.24
C GLY A 88 -4.56 5.63 -4.21
N PRO A 89 -4.25 6.95 -4.17
CA PRO A 89 -4.85 7.90 -3.23
C PRO A 89 -6.38 7.90 -3.23
N MET A 90 -6.99 7.86 -4.42
CA MET A 90 -8.45 7.83 -4.57
C MET A 90 -9.08 6.56 -4.00
N THR A 91 -8.39 5.42 -4.10
CA THR A 91 -8.87 4.16 -3.54
C THR A 91 -8.75 4.16 -2.01
N MET A 92 -7.69 4.77 -1.47
CA MET A 92 -7.48 4.89 -0.03
C MET A 92 -8.57 5.75 0.61
N ILE A 93 -8.85 6.95 0.09
CA ILE A 93 -9.90 7.82 0.65
C ILE A 93 -11.31 7.22 0.60
N ASP A 94 -11.56 6.28 -0.32
CA ASP A 94 -12.84 5.59 -0.46
C ASP A 94 -13.02 4.44 0.53
N THR A 95 -11.98 4.09 1.28
CA THR A 95 -11.94 2.93 2.18
C THR A 95 -11.68 3.35 3.64
N LEU A 96 -12.03 4.58 3.98
CA LEU A 96 -11.85 5.18 5.32
C LEU A 96 -12.91 6.26 5.57
N TYR A 97 -13.06 6.64 6.83
CA TYR A 97 -13.86 7.78 7.24
C TYR A 97 -12.96 8.97 7.64
N ASP A 98 -13.15 10.13 7.00
CA ASP A 98 -12.36 11.33 7.30
C ASP A 98 -12.97 12.16 8.44
N SER A 99 -12.41 12.03 9.64
CA SER A 99 -12.80 12.84 10.79
C SER A 99 -11.95 14.11 10.97
N HIS A 100 -10.88 14.31 10.19
CA HIS A 100 -9.87 15.34 10.44
C HIS A 100 -9.83 16.41 9.34
N TYR A 101 -9.58 16.03 8.08
CA TYR A 101 -9.36 16.97 6.99
C TYR A 101 -10.67 17.55 6.44
N LYS A 102 -11.76 16.78 6.56
CA LYS A 102 -13.09 17.11 6.02
C LYS A 102 -13.06 17.49 4.54
N SER A 103 -12.08 16.95 3.81
CA SER A 103 -11.83 17.25 2.40
C SER A 103 -11.14 16.07 1.75
N ARG A 104 -11.87 15.41 0.86
CA ARG A 104 -11.38 14.26 0.08
C ARG A 104 -10.13 14.61 -0.73
N GLU A 105 -10.09 15.81 -1.29
CA GLU A 105 -8.95 16.30 -2.07
C GLU A 105 -7.71 16.47 -1.20
N LYS A 106 -7.82 17.17 -0.06
CA LYS A 106 -6.68 17.36 0.86
C LYS A 106 -6.13 16.03 1.36
N LEU A 107 -7.02 15.12 1.77
CA LEU A 107 -6.62 13.81 2.24
C LEU A 107 -5.97 12.97 1.12
N ALA A 108 -6.49 13.01 -0.11
CA ALA A 108 -5.88 12.34 -1.25
C ALA A 108 -4.47 12.86 -1.54
N TRP A 109 -4.25 14.17 -1.42
CA TRP A 109 -2.93 14.78 -1.57
C TRP A 109 -1.95 14.29 -0.50
N GLU A 110 -2.37 14.20 0.76
CA GLU A 110 -1.52 13.66 1.82
C GLU A 110 -1.18 12.18 1.60
N PHE A 111 -2.14 11.37 1.14
CA PHE A 111 -1.83 10.00 0.74
C PHE A 111 -0.85 9.93 -0.44
N ALA A 112 -1.00 10.78 -1.45
CA ALA A 112 -0.10 10.82 -2.61
C ALA A 112 1.34 11.11 -2.18
N LYS A 113 1.54 12.11 -1.31
CA LYS A 113 2.86 12.44 -0.74
C LYS A 113 3.48 11.26 -0.01
N ASN A 114 2.70 10.60 0.85
CA ASN A 114 3.16 9.47 1.64
C ASN A 114 3.48 8.22 0.78
N SER A 115 2.70 7.97 -0.27
CA SER A 115 2.95 6.87 -1.22
C SER A 115 4.19 7.11 -2.10
N GLN A 116 4.44 8.35 -2.52
CA GLN A 116 5.60 8.69 -3.36
C GLN A 116 6.92 8.42 -2.63
N SER A 117 7.01 8.80 -1.36
CA SER A 117 8.15 8.47 -0.49
C SER A 117 8.32 6.95 -0.28
N GLY A 118 7.25 6.15 -0.42
CA GLY A 118 7.31 4.69 -0.42
C GLY A 118 7.88 4.10 -1.70
N SER A 119 7.43 4.61 -2.84
CA SER A 119 8.00 4.21 -4.13
C SER A 119 9.51 4.47 -4.22
N GLN A 120 9.99 5.57 -3.62
CA GLN A 120 11.42 5.88 -3.57
C GLN A 120 12.21 4.95 -2.66
N GLY A 121 11.64 4.48 -1.54
CA GLY A 121 12.27 3.48 -0.68
C GLY A 121 12.46 2.14 -1.39
N ILE A 122 11.45 1.70 -2.13
CA ILE A 122 11.53 0.50 -2.98
C ILE A 122 12.58 0.75 -4.07
N ARG A 123 12.48 1.82 -4.87
CA ARG A 123 13.45 2.14 -5.94
C ARG A 123 14.88 2.38 -5.44
N GLY A 124 15.06 2.92 -4.23
CA GLY A 124 16.36 3.20 -3.62
C GLY A 124 17.05 1.94 -3.10
N GLY A 125 16.28 0.99 -2.56
CA GLY A 125 16.75 -0.37 -2.32
C GLY A 125 17.21 -1.03 -3.63
N TRP A 126 16.45 -0.85 -4.71
CA TRP A 126 16.79 -1.41 -6.03
C TRP A 126 18.14 -0.94 -6.59
N ARG A 127 18.48 0.35 -6.49
CA ARG A 127 19.78 0.87 -6.98
C ARG A 127 20.99 0.38 -6.16
N ARG A 128 20.82 0.03 -4.89
CA ARG A 128 21.94 -0.44 -4.04
C ARG A 128 22.27 -1.91 -4.24
N TYR A 129 21.33 -2.72 -4.72
CA TYR A 129 21.52 -4.17 -4.88
C TYR A 129 21.72 -4.63 -6.33
N ASN A 130 21.66 -3.72 -7.30
CA ASN A 130 22.06 -4.00 -8.67
C ASN A 130 22.85 -2.79 -9.20
N PRO A 131 24.16 -2.69 -8.92
CA PRO A 131 25.00 -1.65 -9.51
C PRO A 131 25.09 -1.97 -11.01
N VAL A 132 24.60 -1.06 -11.84
CA VAL A 132 24.99 -1.04 -13.26
C VAL A 132 26.46 -0.66 -13.34
#